data_AF-R5GU51-F1
#
_entry.id   AF-R5GU51-F1
#
_cell.length_a   1.000
_cell.length_b   1.000
_cell.length_c   1.000
_cell.angle_alpha   90.00
_cell.angle_beta   90.00
_cell.angle_gamma   90.00
#
_symmetry.space_group_name_H-M   'P 1'
#
loop_
_entity.id
_entity.type
_entity.pdbx_description
1 polymer ?
#
loop_
_entity_poly.entity_id
_entity_poly.type
_entity_poly.pdbx_seq_one_letter_code
_entity_poly.pdbx_strand_id
1 'polypeptide(L)' 'MECWFPLGGVMSNGALLRDPVIKQIAEAHGKTPAQVILRWHIQEGFSVIPGASNPDYIRENI' A
#
# COMPACT_ATOMS: atom_id res chain seq x y z
N MET A 1 -17.25 -2.01 2.64
CA MET A 1 -16.68 -1.02 3.59
C MET A 1 -15.47 -0.40 2.92
N GLU A 2 -15.31 0.92 2.97
CA GLU A 2 -14.26 1.64 2.22
C GLU A 2 -13.06 1.93 3.13
N CYS A 3 -11.83 1.67 2.64
CA CYS A 3 -10.60 1.95 3.38
C CYS A 3 -9.99 3.27 2.90
N TRP A 4 -10.04 4.29 3.76
CA TRP A 4 -9.36 5.57 3.54
C TRP A 4 -7.90 5.49 4.02
N PHE A 5 -6.96 5.91 3.17
CA PHE A 5 -5.51 5.95 3.44
C PHE A 5 -4.87 4.60 3.83
N PRO A 6 -4.99 3.55 2.99
CA PRO A 6 -4.44 2.21 3.29
C PRO A 6 -2.93 2.18 3.56
N LEU A 7 -2.19 3.20 3.12
CA LEU A 7 -0.74 3.32 3.31
C LEU A 7 -0.34 4.16 4.54
N GLY A 8 -1.30 4.55 5.39
CA GLY A 8 -1.08 5.33 6.61
C GLY A 8 -1.12 6.86 6.42
N GLY A 9 -1.33 7.34 5.20
CA GLY A 9 -1.40 8.78 4.89
C GLY A 9 -0.08 9.52 5.14
N VAL A 10 -0.06 10.83 4.84
CA VAL A 10 1.16 11.65 4.89
C VAL A 10 1.75 11.73 6.31
N MET A 11 0.89 11.67 7.34
CA MET A 11 1.31 11.74 8.76
C MET A 11 2.02 10.46 9.25
N SER A 12 1.85 9.32 8.59
CA SER A 12 2.63 8.11 8.92
C SER A 12 4.10 8.22 8.53
N ASN A 13 4.46 9.24 7.74
CA ASN A 13 5.77 9.40 7.13
C ASN A 13 6.24 8.12 6.40
N GLY A 14 5.33 7.28 5.88
CA GLY A 14 5.69 6.01 5.24
C GLY A 14 6.19 4.93 6.19
N ALA A 15 5.77 4.94 7.46
CA ALA A 15 6.15 3.92 8.44
C ALA A 15 5.85 2.49 7.95
N LEU A 16 4.66 2.26 7.38
CA LEU A 16 4.28 0.95 6.82
C LEU A 16 5.15 0.54 5.63
N LEU A 17 5.51 1.48 4.76
CA LEU A 17 6.40 1.20 3.62
C LEU A 17 7.84 0.83 4.05
N ARG A 18 8.22 1.20 5.28
CA ARG A 18 9.53 0.89 5.86
C ARG A 18 9.52 -0.32 6.77
N ASP A 19 8.36 -0.89 7.06
CA ASP A 19 8.22 -2.04 7.95
C ASP A 19 9.03 -3.24 7.42
N PRO A 20 9.88 -3.86 8.24
CA PRO A 20 10.76 -4.95 7.80
C PRO A 20 10.00 -6.21 7.38
N VAL A 21 8.83 -6.49 7.99
CA VAL A 21 8.00 -7.64 7.62
C VAL A 21 7.36 -7.39 6.27
N ILE A 22 6.81 -6.19 6.04
CA ILE A 22 6.21 -5.84 4.75
C ILE A 22 7.26 -5.86 3.64
N LYS A 23 8.48 -5.40 3.90
CA LYS A 23 9.60 -5.48 2.95
C LYS A 23 9.98 -6.92 2.60
N GLN A 24 10.08 -7.82 3.58
CA GLN A 24 10.37 -9.23 3.31
C GLN A 24 9.30 -9.89 2.45
N ILE A 25 8.01 -9.59 2.71
CA ILE A 25 6.90 -10.08 1.89
C ILE A 25 7.00 -9.51 0.47
N ALA A 26 7.27 -8.21 0.35
CA ALA A 26 7.43 -7.55 -0.94
C ALA A 26 8.57 -8.18 -1.77
N GLU A 27 9.71 -8.45 -1.16
CA GLU A 27 10.85 -9.15 -1.78
C GLU A 27 10.48 -10.57 -2.20
N ALA A 28 9.82 -11.34 -1.34
CA ALA A 28 9.40 -12.72 -1.64
C ALA A 28 8.44 -12.81 -2.85
N HIS A 29 7.69 -11.75 -3.13
CA HIS A 29 6.74 -11.68 -4.23
C HIS A 29 7.21 -10.83 -5.42
N GLY A 30 8.40 -10.22 -5.36
CA GLY A 30 8.88 -9.29 -6.39
C GLY A 30 7.96 -8.09 -6.60
N LYS A 31 7.42 -7.54 -5.50
CA LYS A 31 6.46 -6.41 -5.48
C LYS A 31 7.00 -5.27 -4.61
N THR A 32 6.32 -4.12 -4.63
CA THR A 32 6.61 -3.02 -3.71
C THR A 32 5.85 -3.20 -2.39
N PRO A 33 6.34 -2.64 -1.26
CA PRO A 33 5.60 -2.63 0.00
C PRO A 33 4.18 -2.05 -0.12
N ALA A 34 4.01 -1.02 -0.96
CA ALA A 34 2.69 -0.43 -1.22
C ALA A 34 1.74 -1.45 -1.87
N GLN A 35 2.21 -2.18 -2.88
CA GLN A 35 1.42 -3.22 -3.55
C GLN A 35 1.02 -4.35 -2.60
N VAL A 36 1.90 -4.74 -1.67
CA VAL A 36 1.59 -5.74 -0.65
C VAL A 36 0.47 -5.24 0.28
N ILE A 37 0.58 -4.01 0.76
CA ILE A 37 -0.43 -3.42 1.64
C ILE A 37 -1.78 -3.29 0.93
N LEU A 38 -1.79 -2.82 -0.31
CA LEU A 38 -3.02 -2.71 -1.10
C LEU A 38 -3.64 -4.09 -1.37
N ARG A 39 -2.81 -5.08 -1.73
CA ARG A 39 -3.29 -6.44 -1.96
C ARG A 39 -3.94 -7.03 -0.72
N TRP A 40 -3.36 -6.79 0.47
CA TRP A 40 -3.93 -7.24 1.74
C TRP A 40 -5.33 -6.64 1.97
N HIS A 41 -5.51 -5.33 1.81
CA HIS A 41 -6.81 -4.68 1.97
C HIS A 41 -7.87 -5.24 0.99
N ILE A 42 -7.49 -5.54 -0.26
CA ILE A 42 -8.38 -6.17 -1.24
C ILE A 42 -8.80 -7.57 -0.80
N GLN A 43 -7.88 -8.37 -0.26
CA GLN A 43 -8.17 -9.73 0.21
C GLN A 43 -9.12 -9.74 1.41
N GLU A 44 -9.05 -8.73 2.26
CA GLU A 44 -9.97 -8.53 3.39
C GLU A 44 -11.35 -7.98 2.96
N GLY A 45 -11.56 -7.74 1.65
CA GLY A 45 -12.84 -7.29 1.10
C GLY A 45 -13.05 -5.76 1.13
N PHE A 46 -11.99 -4.98 1.36
CA PHE A 46 -12.05 -3.52 1.28
C PHE A 46 -11.83 -3.03 -0.15
N SER A 47 -12.63 -2.04 -0.57
CA SER A 47 -12.30 -1.24 -1.75
C SER A 47 -11.23 -0.23 -1.35
N VAL A 48 -10.07 -0.28 -2.03
CA VAL A 48 -8.92 0.58 -1.74
C VAL A 48 -8.81 1.68 -2.78
N ILE A 49 -8.84 2.93 -2.31
CA ILE A 49 -8.53 4.11 -3.12
C ILE A 49 -7.22 4.67 -2.58
N PRO A 50 -6.08 4.47 -3.27
CA PRO A 50 -4.84 5.10 -2.86
C PRO A 50 -4.99 6.61 -3.10
N GLY A 51 -5.22 7.37 -2.03
CA GLY A 51 -5.16 8.83 -2.07
C GLY A 51 -3.73 9.28 -2.37
N ALA A 52 -3.40 9.41 -3.66
CA ALA A 52 -2.09 9.81 -4.14
C ALA A 52 -2.24 10.89 -5.22
N SER A 53 -1.47 11.97 -5.10
CA SER A 53 -1.41 13.05 -6.10
C SER A 53 -0.28 12.87 -7.11
N ASN A 54 0.58 11.86 -6.92
CA ASN A 54 1.74 11.59 -7.77
C ASN A 54 1.36 10.56 -8.87
N PRO A 55 1.45 10.92 -10.16
CA PRO A 55 1.06 10.07 -11.29
C PRO A 55 1.78 8.72 -11.37
N ASP A 56 3.05 8.66 -11.00
CA ASP A 56 3.82 7.41 -11.05
C ASP A 56 3.41 6.49 -9.90
N TYR A 57 3.13 7.07 -8.73
CA TYR A 57 2.53 6.38 -7.60
C TYR A 57 1.12 5.87 -7.90
N ILE A 58 0.34 6.60 -8.69
CA ILE A 58 -0.97 6.16 -9.14
C ILE A 58 -0.81 4.96 -10.08
N ARG A 59 0.09 5.03 -11.08
CA ARG A 59 0.30 3.93 -12.04
C ARG A 59 0.80 2.64 -11.41
N GLU A 60 1.64 2.71 -10.39
CA GLU A 60 2.13 1.51 -9.69
C GLU A 60 1.08 0.83 -8.81
N ASN A 61 -0.04 1.51 -8.50
CA ASN A 61 -1.00 1.12 -7.46
C ASN A 61 -2.48 1.09 -7.93
N ILE A 62 -2.74 1.18 -9.25
CA ILE A 62 -4.03 0.85 -9.89
C ILE A 62 -4.03 -0.61 -10.34
#